data_AF-A0A3B9K3I4-F1
#
_entry.id   AF-A0A3B9K3I4-F1
#
_cell.length_a   1.000
_cell.length_b   1.000
_cell.length_c   1.000
_cell.angle_alpha   90.00
_cell.angle_beta   90.00
_cell.angle_gamma   90.00
#
_symmetry.space_group_name_H-M   'P 1'
#
loop_
_entity.id
_entity.type
_entity.pdbx_description
1 polymer ?
#
loop_
_entity_poly.entity_id
_entity_poly.type
_entity_poly.pdbx_seq_one_letter_code
_entity_poly.pdbx_strand_id
1 'polypeptide(L)' 'TLEFSNTTPLPAKIYANEGSSQFLFLKADEICETSYADRKGKYMKQKGVTLPKI' A
#
# COMPACT_ATOMS: atom_id res chain seq x y z
N THR A 1 -2.12 -2.09 -0.63
CA THR A 1 -2.39 -2.25 -2.06
C THR A 1 -1.44 -1.36 -2.84
N LEU A 2 -0.92 -1.81 -3.99
CA LEU A 2 -0.18 -0.98 -4.93
C LEU A 2 -1.10 -0.61 -6.10
N GLU A 3 -0.98 0.61 -6.61
CA GLU A 3 -1.68 1.09 -7.79
C GLU A 3 -0.66 1.35 -8.90
N PHE A 4 -0.92 0.84 -10.10
CA PHE A 4 -0.04 0.99 -11.25
C PHE A 4 -0.75 1.80 -12.32
N SER A 5 -0.06 2.81 -12.84
CA SER A 5 -0.52 3.60 -13.98
C SER A 5 0.55 3.58 -15.06
N ASN A 6 0.18 3.18 -16.28
CA ASN A 6 1.06 3.24 -17.43
C ASN A 6 0.84 4.57 -18.15
N THR A 7 1.80 5.48 -18.05
CA THR A 7 1.77 6.80 -18.70
C THR A 7 2.41 6.81 -20.08
N THR A 8 2.84 5.65 -20.59
CA THR A 8 3.46 5.50 -21.91
C THR A 8 2.48 4.87 -22.91
N PRO A 9 2.64 5.12 -24.22
CA PRO A 9 1.81 4.47 -25.24
C PRO A 9 2.17 3.00 -25.48
N LEU A 10 3.28 2.52 -24.90
CA LEU A 10 3.74 1.15 -25.05
C LEU A 10 3.23 0.27 -23.90
N PRO A 11 2.95 -1.03 -24.14
CA PRO A 11 2.57 -1.94 -23.06
C PRO A 11 3.68 -2.09 -22.00
N ALA A 12 3.32 -1.87 -20.74
CA ALA A 12 4.17 -2.18 -19.59
C ALA A 12 3.87 -3.61 -19.09
N LYS A 13 4.89 -4.47 -19.05
CA LYS A 13 4.79 -5.82 -18.46
C LYS A 13 5.34 -5.77 -17.04
N ILE A 14 4.59 -6.31 -16.09
CA ILE A 14 4.95 -6.41 -14.68
C ILE A 14 4.97 -7.90 -14.32
N TYR A 15 6.09 -8.38 -13.79
CA TYR A 15 6.34 -9.77 -13.44
C TYR A 15 6.28 -9.98 -11.92
N ALA A 16 5.78 -11.15 -11.51
CA ALA A 16 5.80 -11.53 -10.11
C ALA A 16 7.25 -11.58 -9.58
N ASN A 17 7.47 -10.96 -8.41
CA ASN A 17 8.76 -10.91 -7.70
C ASN A 17 9.88 -10.09 -8.37
N GLU A 18 9.60 -9.24 -9.37
CA GLU A 18 10.65 -8.43 -10.04
C GLU A 18 11.15 -7.24 -9.21
N GLY A 19 10.56 -6.98 -8.05
CA GLY A 19 10.78 -5.79 -7.25
C GLY A 19 10.10 -4.57 -7.87
N SER A 20 9.02 -4.09 -7.24
CA SER A 20 8.21 -2.99 -7.81
C SER A 20 8.27 -1.69 -7.00
N SER A 21 8.69 -1.76 -5.74
CA SER A 21 8.76 -0.60 -4.85
C SER A 21 9.67 -0.88 -3.65
N GLN A 22 10.08 0.19 -2.97
CA GLN A 22 10.82 0.13 -1.71
C GLN A 22 10.05 0.90 -0.64
N PHE A 23 10.11 0.42 0.59
CA PHE A 23 9.54 1.12 1.74
C PHE A 23 10.63 1.88 2.46
N LEU A 24 10.37 3.15 2.73
CA LEU A 24 11.18 3.96 3.64
C LEU A 24 10.38 4.13 4.93
N PHE A 25 11.00 3.76 6.06
CA PHE A 25 10.40 3.93 7.37
C PHE A 25 10.90 5.24 7.98
N LEU A 26 9.97 6.13 8.30
CA LEU A 26 10.25 7.38 8.97
C LEU A 26 9.89 7.25 10.45
N LYS A 27 10.79 7.70 11.32
CA LYS A 27 10.55 7.72 12.76
C LYS A 27 9.67 8.93 13.11
N ALA A 28 8.65 8.70 13.92
CA ALA A 28 7.88 9.77 14.53
C ALA A 28 8.61 10.30 15.77
N ASP A 29 8.45 11.60 16.05
CA ASP A 29 9.02 12.23 17.24
C ASP A 29 8.30 11.77 18.53
N GLU A 30 7.04 11.34 18.41
CA GLU A 30 6.20 10.88 19.52
C GLU A 30 5.39 9.64 19.14
N ILE A 31 4.81 8.98 20.16
CA ILE A 31 3.91 7.83 19.97
C ILE A 31 2.57 8.33 19.41
N CYS A 32 2.01 7.60 18.46
CA CYS A 32 0.67 7.91 17.95
C CYS A 32 -0.39 7.72 19.05
N GLU A 33 -1.25 8.72 19.27
CA GLU A 33 -2.34 8.66 20.25
C GLU A 33 -3.35 7.54 19.96
N THR A 34 -3.58 7.24 18.68
CA THR A 34 -4.46 6.15 18.26
C THR A 34 -3.88 5.48 17.03
N SER A 35 -3.51 4.21 17.14
CA SER A 35 -2.94 3.46 16.02
C SER A 35 -4.01 3.09 14.98
N TYR A 36 -3.57 2.71 13.79
CA TYR A 36 -4.47 2.18 12.75
C TYR A 36 -5.23 0.93 13.22
N ALA A 37 -4.60 0.14 14.11
CA ALA A 37 -5.23 -1.02 14.73
C ALA A 37 -6.34 -0.61 15.71
N ASP A 38 -6.08 0.38 16.57
CA ASP A 38 -7.06 0.89 17.56
C ASP A 38 -8.27 1.51 16.87
N ARG A 39 -8.04 2.22 15.75
CA ARG A 39 -9.12 2.78 14.90
C ARG A 39 -9.97 1.72 14.21
N LYS A 40 -9.66 0.43 14.33
CA LYS A 40 -10.26 -0.66 13.54
C LYS A 40 -10.25 -0.31 12.05
N GLY A 41 -9.09 0.11 11.56
CA GLY A 41 -8.91 0.67 10.23
C GLY A 41 -9.55 -0.19 9.12
N LYS A 42 -10.12 0.48 8.13
CA LYS A 42 -10.91 -0.07 7.01
C LYS A 42 -10.28 -1.29 6.31
N TYR A 43 -8.95 -1.30 6.24
CA TYR A 43 -8.13 -2.31 5.56
C TYR A 43 -7.17 -3.05 6.51
N MET A 44 -7.42 -3.00 7.82
CA MET A 44 -6.61 -3.74 8.80
C MET A 44 -6.67 -5.24 8.50
N LYS A 45 -5.51 -5.93 8.51
CA LYS A 45 -5.36 -7.35 8.16
C LYS A 45 -5.75 -7.72 6.71
N GLN A 46 -5.68 -6.78 5.77
CA GLN A 46 -5.93 -7.07 4.36
C GLN A 46 -4.98 -8.17 3.82
N LYS A 47 -5.54 -9.17 3.16
CA LYS A 47 -4.81 -10.19 2.40
C LYS A 47 -5.16 -10.05 0.92
N GLY A 48 -4.15 -9.93 0.05
CA GLY A 48 -4.36 -9.72 -1.38
C GLY A 48 -4.94 -8.35 -1.72
N VAL A 49 -5.49 -8.22 -2.92
CA VAL A 49 -6.12 -6.99 -3.42
C VAL A 49 -7.58 -6.96 -2.99
N THR A 50 -8.03 -5.84 -2.43
CA THR A 50 -9.44 -5.61 -2.06
C THR A 50 -9.99 -4.42 -2.80
N LEU A 51 -11.25 -4.52 -3.22
CA LEU A 51 -12.00 -3.39 -3.78
C LEU A 51 -12.15 -2.26 -2.75
N PRO A 52 -12.31 -1.00 -3.19
CA PRO A 52 -12.60 0.11 -2.31
C PRO A 52 -13.87 -0.18 -1.50
N LYS A 53 -13.77 -0.06 -0.17
CA LYS A 53 -14.96 0.01 0.68
C LYS A 53 -15.43 1.48 0.68
N ILE A 54 -16.72 1.76 0.87
CA ILE A 54 -17.25 3.13 1.07
C ILE A 54 -17.18 3.45 2.56
#